data_AF-A0A084WBT2-F1
#
_entry.id   AF-A0A084WBT2-F1
#
_cell.length_a   1.000
_cell.length_b   1.000
_cell.length_c   1.000
_cell.angle_alpha   90.00
_cell.angle_beta   90.00
_cell.angle_gamma   90.00
#
_symmetry.space_group_name_H-M   'P 1'
#
loop_
_entity.id
_entity.type
_entity.pdbx_description
1 polymer ?
#
loop_
_entity_poly.entity_id
_entity_poly.type
_entity_poly.pdbx_seq_one_letter_code
_entity_poly.pdbx_strand_id
1 'polypeptide(L)' 'MGNAATLSCQFELEKASLYSVRWYFESEEFYRYVPKESPPARTFPVSGITVDVSKSSFSQH' A
#
# COMPACT_ATOMS: atom_id res chain seq x y z
N MET A 1 -15.00 -12.54 14.12
CA MET A 1 -14.81 -11.07 14.23
C MET A 1 -13.42 -10.78 13.73
N GLY A 2 -13.27 -10.11 12.58
CA GLY A 2 -11.97 -9.63 12.11
C GLY A 2 -11.78 -8.19 12.56
N ASN A 3 -10.62 -7.88 13.16
CA ASN A 3 -10.27 -6.50 13.49
C ASN A 3 -9.53 -5.86 12.31
N ALA A 4 -9.75 -4.58 12.08
CA ALA A 4 -8.95 -3.83 11.12
C ALA A 4 -7.50 -3.71 11.63
N ALA A 5 -6.54 -3.77 10.71
CA ALA A 5 -5.13 -3.53 10.98
C ALA A 5 -4.62 -2.43 10.06
N THR A 6 -3.64 -1.66 10.54
CA THR A 6 -2.94 -0.64 9.74
C THR A 6 -1.56 -1.17 9.40
N LEU A 7 -1.25 -1.24 8.10
CA LEU A 7 0.08 -1.55 7.60
C LEU A 7 0.79 -0.24 7.27
N SER A 8 1.94 0.01 7.89
CA SER A 8 2.74 1.21 7.66
C SER A 8 4.12 0.82 7.13
N CYS A 9 4.56 1.52 6.09
CA CYS A 9 5.91 1.38 5.53
C CYS A 9 6.65 2.69 5.76
N GLN A 10 7.65 2.68 6.64
CA GLN A 10 8.52 3.82 6.90
C GLN A 10 9.87 3.52 6.25
N PHE A 11 10.36 4.41 5.41
CA PHE A 11 11.64 4.27 4.71
C PHE A 11 12.34 5.62 4.61
N GLU A 12 13.66 5.59 4.70
CA GLU A 12 14.54 6.72 4.42
C GLU A 12 15.23 6.47 3.08
N LEU A 13 14.96 7.32 2.09
CA LEU A 13 15.46 7.12 0.74
C LEU A 13 16.68 8.00 0.42
N GLU A 14 17.13 8.81 1.38
CA GLU A 14 18.15 9.84 1.17
C GLU A 14 17.86 10.67 -0.11
N LYS A 15 18.56 10.39 -1.21
CA LYS A 15 18.39 11.05 -2.52
C LYS A 15 17.67 10.19 -3.58
N ALA A 16 17.33 8.95 -3.24
CA ALA A 16 16.62 8.04 -4.12
C ALA A 16 15.11 8.34 -4.13
N SER A 17 14.45 7.91 -5.21
CA SER A 17 12.98 7.96 -5.30
C SER A 17 12.39 6.59 -5.02
N LEU A 18 11.26 6.56 -4.31
CA LEU A 18 10.53 5.33 -4.09
C LEU A 18 10.04 4.80 -5.44
N TYR A 19 10.34 3.55 -5.76
CA TYR A 19 9.80 2.90 -6.94
C TYR A 19 8.36 2.45 -6.70
N SER A 20 8.14 1.59 -5.70
CA SER A 20 6.80 1.14 -5.31
C SER A 20 6.77 0.52 -3.92
N VAL A 21 5.62 0.59 -3.25
CA VAL A 21 5.28 -0.25 -2.09
C VAL A 21 4.21 -1.24 -2.53
N ARG A 22 4.36 -2.51 -2.16
CA ARG A 22 3.39 -3.57 -2.47
C ARG A 22 3.10 -4.38 -1.23
N TRP A 23 1.84 -4.66 -0.98
CA TRP A 23 1.40 -5.55 0.10
C TRP A 23 0.77 -6.81 -0.49
N TYR A 24 1.16 -7.94 0.09
CA TYR A 24 0.73 -9.26 -0.31
C TYR A 24 0.13 -9.98 0.90
N PHE A 25 -0.95 -10.71 0.66
CA PHE A 25 -1.45 -11.73 1.58
C PHE A 25 -1.13 -13.07 0.94
N GLU A 26 -0.31 -13.87 1.60
CA GLU A 26 0.35 -15.03 0.98
C GLU A 26 1.08 -14.64 -0.31
N SER A 27 0.63 -15.12 -1.47
CA SER A 27 1.19 -14.83 -2.79
C SER A 27 0.36 -13.83 -3.59
N GLU A 28 -0.78 -13.38 -3.06
CA GLU A 28 -1.71 -12.49 -3.77
C GLU A 28 -1.48 -11.03 -3.36
N GLU A 29 -1.25 -10.18 -4.35
CA GLU A 29 -1.14 -8.74 -4.12
C GLU A 29 -2.52 -8.16 -3.83
N PHE A 30 -2.65 -7.34 -2.80
CA PHE A 30 -3.93 -6.66 -2.50
C PHE A 30 -3.82 -5.13 -2.52
N TYR A 31 -2.60 -4.58 -2.42
CA TYR A 31 -2.37 -3.12 -2.49
C TYR A 31 -1.02 -2.80 -3.14
N ARG A 32 -1.02 -1.74 -3.96
CA ARG A 32 0.18 -1.14 -4.54
C ARG A 32 0.15 0.37 -4.44
N TYR A 33 1.29 0.95 -4.09
CA TYR A 33 1.57 2.37 -4.24
C TYR A 33 2.76 2.58 -5.17
N VAL A 34 2.56 3.35 -6.25
CA VAL A 34 3.60 3.77 -7.21
C VAL A 34 3.52 5.30 -7.33
N PRO A 35 4.47 6.07 -6.76
CA PRO A 35 4.40 7.54 -6.75
C PRO A 35 4.29 8.19 -8.13
N LYS A 36 4.80 7.51 -9.17
CA LYS A 36 4.86 8.02 -10.54
C LYS A 36 3.59 7.75 -11.36
N GLU A 37 2.59 7.09 -10.80
CA GLU A 37 1.34 6.74 -11.49
C GLU A 37 0.16 7.64 -11.08
N SER A 38 -0.87 7.67 -11.92
CA SER A 38 -2.15 8.32 -11.63
C SER A 38 -3.31 7.34 -11.89
N PRO A 39 -4.07 6.91 -10.86
CA PRO A 39 -3.86 7.19 -9.45
C PRO A 39 -2.59 6.48 -8.91
N PRO A 40 -1.93 7.02 -7.86
CA PRO A 40 -0.70 6.45 -7.32
C PRO A 40 -0.95 5.19 -6.47
N ALA A 41 -2.17 4.99 -5.98
CA ALA A 41 -2.57 3.81 -5.23
C ALA A 41 -3.53 2.94 -6.08
N ARG A 42 -3.35 1.62 -6.01
CA ARG A 42 -4.23 0.62 -6.62
C ARG A 42 -4.49 -0.50 -5.63
N THR A 43 -5.70 -1.05 -5.68
CA THR A 43 -6.11 -2.21 -4.88
C THR A 43 -6.47 -3.37 -5.78
N PHE A 44 -6.23 -4.58 -5.29
CA PHE A 44 -6.58 -5.81 -5.99
C PHE A 44 -7.44 -6.67 -5.06
N PRO A 45 -8.54 -7.25 -5.56
CA PRO A 45 -9.43 -8.06 -4.73
C PRO A 45 -8.72 -9.36 -4.34
N VAL A 46 -8.66 -9.63 -3.03
CA VAL A 46 -8.16 -10.89 -2.46
C VAL A 46 -9.22 -11.39 -1.47
N SER A 47 -9.51 -12.69 -1.50
CA SER A 47 -10.55 -13.27 -0.67
C SER A 47 -10.27 -13.04 0.82
N GLY A 48 -11.25 -12.52 1.56
CA GLY A 48 -11.11 -12.21 2.98
C GLY A 48 -10.36 -10.92 3.32
N ILE A 49 -9.87 -10.19 2.32
CA ILE A 49 -9.18 -8.90 2.49
C ILE A 49 -10.06 -7.76 1.96
N THR A 50 -10.16 -6.69 2.74
CA THR A 50 -10.80 -5.43 2.31
C THR A 50 -9.84 -4.29 2.58
N VAL A 51 -9.55 -3.49 1.55
CA VAL A 51 -8.66 -2.34 1.65
C VAL A 51 -9.48 -1.06 1.74
N ASP A 52 -9.30 -0.30 2.81
CA ASP A 52 -9.86 1.05 2.94
C ASP A 52 -8.95 2.07 2.23
N VAL A 53 -9.28 2.38 0.99
CA VAL A 53 -8.50 3.32 0.15
C VAL A 53 -8.52 4.74 0.72
N SER A 54 -9.58 5.13 1.43
CA SER A 54 -9.72 6.48 1.99
C SER A 54 -8.69 6.77 3.09
N LYS A 55 -8.16 5.72 3.73
CA LYS A 55 -7.12 5.79 4.77
C LYS A 55 -5.74 5.36 4.28
N SER A 56 -5.61 5.05 2.98
CA SER A 56 -4.36 4.60 2.37
C SER A 56 -3.61 5.79 1.77
N SER A 57 -2.96 6.59 2.62
CA SER A 57 -2.18 7.76 2.19
C SER A 57 -0.67 7.50 2.23
N PHE A 58 0.07 8.24 1.41
CA PHE A 58 1.51 8.40 1.53
C PHE A 58 1.81 9.69 2.28
N SER A 59 2.52 9.61 3.40
CA SER A 59 3.12 10.76 4.07
C SER A 59 4.63 10.56 4.08
N GLN A 60 5.37 11.43 3.39
CA GLN A 60 6.82 11.52 3.51
C GLN A 60 7.11 12.49 4.66
N HIS A 61 7.91 12.06 5.65
CA HIS A 61 8.60 12.99 6.56
C HIS A 61 9.93 13.39 5.92
#